data_AF-A0A9W8H401-F1
#
_entry.id   AF-A0A9W8H401-F1
#
_cell.length_a   1.000
_cell.length_b   1.000
_cell.length_c   1.000
_cell.angle_alpha   90.00
_cell.angle_beta   90.00
_cell.angle_gamma   90.00
#
_symmetry.space_group_name_H-M   'P 1'
#
loop_
_entity.id
_entity.type
_entity.pdbx_description
1 polymer ?
#
loop_
_entity_poly.entity_id
_entity_poly.type
_entity_poly.pdbx_seq_one_letter_code
_entity_poly.pdbx_strand_id
1 'polypeptide(L)'
;MAFTEGGEQRERRRMPQSMALDTRIQRTYKGKIIKQRIDRNQKSNVKRKYFKELKKEGLETTPQRHTRNSPDGDASGDADLSARPGRAPRSNPYEKLVRVRDEVKRQKEEERRRKNLEIQQVEKRRSDYMHERKEERKKYNARTKRGQPVLSNQIGSLLEKIKRG
;
A
#
# COMPACT_ATOMS: atom_id res chain seq x y z
N MET A 1 11.99 67.21 21.68
CA MET A 1 11.86 65.84 22.23
C MET A 1 11.32 64.96 21.11
N ALA A 2 12.13 64.06 20.55
CA ALA A 2 11.72 63.12 19.51
C ALA A 2 12.04 61.71 19.99
N PHE A 3 11.03 60.87 20.12
CA PHE A 3 11.15 59.47 20.51
C PHE A 3 11.37 58.63 19.25
N THR A 4 12.52 57.96 19.17
CA THR A 4 12.79 56.94 18.15
C THR A 4 12.37 55.58 18.71
N GLU A 5 11.35 54.97 18.10
CA GLU A 5 10.85 53.65 18.43
C GLU A 5 11.83 52.57 17.93
N GLY A 6 12.57 51.98 18.87
CA GLY A 6 13.39 50.79 18.63
C GLY A 6 12.51 49.54 18.57
N GLY A 7 12.16 49.09 17.37
CA GLY A 7 11.49 47.82 17.13
C GLY A 7 12.42 46.63 17.35
N GLU A 8 12.44 46.08 18.56
CA GLU A 8 13.09 44.80 18.86
C GLU A 8 12.43 43.66 18.07
N GLN A 9 13.09 43.24 17.00
CA GLN A 9 12.77 41.98 16.33
C GLN A 9 13.08 40.82 17.28
N ARG A 10 12.05 40.34 17.98
CA ARG A 10 12.10 39.09 18.73
C ARG A 10 12.35 37.94 17.75
N GLU A 11 13.63 37.59 17.57
CA GLU A 11 14.05 36.36 16.92
C GLU A 11 13.33 35.18 17.59
N ARG A 12 12.38 34.60 16.86
CA ARG A 12 11.74 33.34 17.24
C ARG A 12 12.82 32.27 17.26
N ARG A 13 13.40 32.02 18.44
CA ARG A 13 14.31 30.89 18.69
C ARG A 13 13.64 29.62 18.17
N ARG A 14 14.16 29.08 17.06
CA ARG A 14 13.74 27.77 16.54
C ARG A 14 14.08 26.73 17.60
N MET A 15 13.06 25.99 18.05
CA MET A 15 13.23 24.89 19.00
C MET A 15 14.26 23.87 18.47
N PRO A 16 15.13 23.32 19.33
CA PRO A 16 16.14 22.36 18.93
C PRO A 16 15.48 21.08 18.37
N GLN A 17 15.93 20.65 17.18
CA GLN A 17 15.45 19.46 16.46
C GLN A 17 15.81 18.11 17.13
N SER A 18 16.44 18.11 18.30
CA SER A 18 16.93 16.91 18.98
C SER A 18 15.85 16.04 19.64
N MET A 19 14.58 16.45 19.61
CA MET A 19 13.42 15.64 20.04
C MET A 19 12.79 14.83 18.88
N ALA A 20 13.40 14.80 17.70
CA ALA A 20 12.99 13.90 16.63
C ALA A 20 13.48 12.47 16.96
N LEU A 21 12.65 11.71 17.69
CA LEU A 21 12.83 10.27 17.90
C LEU A 21 13.37 9.60 16.63
N ASP A 22 14.58 9.05 16.76
CA ASP A 22 15.39 8.52 15.67
C ASP A 22 14.53 7.69 14.70
N THR A 23 14.30 8.25 13.52
CA THR A 23 13.32 7.71 12.54
C THR A 23 13.63 6.26 12.16
N ARG A 24 14.90 5.85 12.34
CA ARG A 24 15.38 4.48 12.16
C ARG A 24 14.80 3.51 13.20
N ILE A 25 14.69 3.93 14.46
CA ILE A 25 14.11 3.16 15.56
C ILE A 25 12.59 3.01 15.36
N GLN A 26 11.92 4.08 14.92
CA GLN A 26 10.48 4.01 14.63
C GLN A 26 10.16 3.07 13.45
N ARG A 27 10.97 3.08 12.38
CA ARG A 27 10.79 2.21 11.21
C ARG A 27 11.00 0.73 11.55
N THR A 28 12.02 0.42 12.37
CA THR A 28 12.29 -0.96 12.81
C THR A 28 11.20 -1.49 13.75
N TYR A 29 10.70 -0.68 14.69
CA TYR A 29 9.60 -1.06 15.58
C TYR A 29 8.29 -1.32 14.82
N LYS A 30 7.92 -0.44 13.88
CA LYS A 30 6.75 -0.62 13.02
C LYS A 30 6.86 -1.89 12.16
N GLY A 31 8.05 -2.21 11.64
CA GLY A 31 8.30 -3.45 10.90
C GLY A 31 8.05 -4.72 11.73
N LYS A 32 8.49 -4.73 13.00
CA LYS A 32 8.25 -5.85 13.93
C LYS A 32 6.75 -6.07 14.20
N ILE A 33 5.99 -5.00 14.41
CA ILE A 33 4.52 -5.10 14.66
C ILE A 33 3.79 -5.63 13.42
N ILE A 34 4.14 -5.14 12.23
CA ILE A 34 3.54 -5.59 10.97
C ILE A 34 3.85 -7.08 10.75
N LYS A 35 5.09 -7.52 10.97
CA LYS A 35 5.48 -8.93 10.88
C LYS A 35 4.67 -9.81 11.82
N GLN A 36 4.56 -9.43 13.10
CA GLN A 36 3.73 -10.16 14.07
C GLN A 36 2.26 -10.27 13.64
N ARG A 37 1.69 -9.22 13.04
CA ARG A 37 0.30 -9.25 12.54
C ARG A 37 0.16 -10.21 11.36
N ILE A 38 1.10 -10.20 10.42
CA ILE A 38 1.13 -11.12 9.27
C ILE A 38 1.22 -12.57 9.78
N ASP A 39 2.15 -12.86 10.70
CA ASP A 39 2.35 -14.20 11.25
C ASP A 39 1.10 -14.71 11.99
N ARG A 40 0.44 -13.86 12.79
CA ARG A 40 -0.83 -14.22 13.46
C ARG A 40 -1.93 -14.55 12.46
N ASN A 41 -2.07 -13.75 11.40
CA ASN A 41 -3.07 -13.99 10.36
C ASN A 41 -2.79 -15.27 9.57
N GLN A 42 -1.52 -15.54 9.23
CA GLN A 42 -1.14 -16.79 8.57
C GLN A 42 -1.46 -18.01 9.45
N LYS A 43 -1.07 -17.98 10.73
CA LYS A 43 -1.37 -19.06 11.68
C LYS A 43 -2.88 -19.29 11.83
N SER A 44 -3.67 -18.22 11.93
CA SER A 44 -5.14 -18.31 12.01
C SER A 44 -5.74 -18.94 10.74
N ASN A 45 -5.27 -18.54 9.56
CA ASN A 45 -5.73 -19.10 8.29
C ASN A 45 -5.38 -20.58 8.14
N VAL A 46 -4.15 -20.98 8.49
CA VAL A 46 -3.73 -22.39 8.48
C VAL A 46 -4.61 -23.20 9.44
N LYS A 47 -4.78 -22.72 10.68
CA LYS A 47 -5.65 -23.36 11.68
C LYS A 47 -7.08 -23.53 11.15
N ARG A 48 -7.65 -22.48 10.56
CA ARG A 48 -9.00 -22.52 10.00
C ARG A 48 -9.15 -23.52 8.85
N LYS A 49 -8.15 -23.62 7.96
CA LYS A 49 -8.15 -24.60 6.86
C LYS A 49 -8.07 -26.02 7.41
N TYR A 50 -7.12 -26.28 8.31
CA TYR A 50 -6.93 -27.58 8.95
C TYR A 50 -8.19 -28.07 9.66
N PHE A 51 -8.83 -27.25 10.50
CA PHE A 51 -10.07 -27.66 11.17
C PHE A 51 -11.27 -27.77 10.22
N LYS A 52 -11.25 -27.08 9.07
CA LYS A 52 -12.28 -27.26 8.04
C LYS A 52 -12.11 -28.60 7.31
N GLU A 53 -10.87 -29.02 7.09
CA GLU A 53 -10.52 -30.31 6.49
C GLU A 53 -10.83 -31.46 7.45
N LEU A 54 -10.44 -31.36 8.73
CA LEU A 54 -10.82 -32.35 9.75
C LEU A 54 -12.33 -32.54 9.89
N LYS A 55 -13.10 -31.44 9.89
CA LYS A 55 -14.57 -31.49 9.88
C LYS A 55 -15.14 -32.20 8.65
N LYS A 56 -14.46 -32.07 7.50
CA LYS A 56 -14.86 -32.71 6.25
C LYS A 56 -14.56 -34.21 6.25
N GLU A 57 -13.52 -34.63 6.97
CA GLU A 57 -13.09 -36.03 7.10
C GLU A 57 -13.79 -36.79 8.24
N GLY A 58 -14.72 -36.15 8.95
CA GLY A 58 -15.50 -36.80 10.01
C GLY A 58 -14.71 -37.13 11.29
N LEU A 59 -13.43 -36.73 11.36
CA LEU A 59 -12.61 -36.80 12.57
C LEU A 59 -12.85 -35.56 13.45
N GLU A 60 -13.98 -35.51 14.15
CA GLU A 60 -14.11 -34.66 15.33
C GLU A 60 -14.23 -35.49 16.61
N THR A 61 -13.11 -35.66 17.31
CA THR A 61 -13.11 -35.62 18.78
C THR A 61 -12.99 -34.16 19.21
N THR A 62 -14.09 -33.41 19.14
CA THR A 62 -14.21 -32.13 19.83
C THR A 62 -14.55 -32.40 21.31
N PRO A 63 -13.85 -31.79 22.29
CA PRO A 63 -14.42 -31.65 23.62
C PRO A 63 -15.64 -30.72 23.48
N GLN A 64 -16.83 -31.33 23.45
CA GLN A 64 -18.09 -30.61 23.44
C GLN A 64 -18.15 -29.65 24.64
N ARG A 65 -18.21 -28.35 24.36
CA ARG A 65 -18.98 -27.47 25.24
C ARG A 65 -20.44 -27.82 25.00
N HIS A 66 -21.06 -28.52 25.96
CA HIS A 66 -22.47 -28.86 25.95
C HIS A 66 -23.34 -27.60 25.78
N THR A 67 -23.96 -27.44 24.62
CA THR A 67 -25.29 -26.82 24.53
C THR A 67 -26.27 -27.97 24.37
N ARG A 68 -26.90 -28.37 25.49
CA ARG A 68 -28.00 -29.32 25.52
C ARG A 68 -29.12 -28.82 24.60
N ASN A 69 -29.58 -29.69 23.71
CA ASN A 69 -30.98 -29.97 23.36
C ASN A 69 -31.09 -30.40 21.89
N SER A 70 -30.92 -31.70 21.64
CA SER A 70 -31.73 -32.42 20.67
C SER A 70 -32.86 -33.12 21.43
N PRO A 71 -34.00 -33.37 20.78
CA PRO A 71 -34.29 -34.76 20.52
C PRO A 71 -34.78 -35.04 19.09
N ASP A 72 -34.67 -36.32 18.77
CA ASP A 72 -34.89 -37.03 17.53
C ASP A 72 -36.32 -36.98 16.98
N GLY A 73 -36.46 -37.31 15.69
CA GLY A 73 -37.75 -37.55 15.06
C GLY A 73 -37.59 -37.99 13.61
N ASP A 74 -37.33 -39.28 13.42
CA ASP A 74 -37.39 -40.00 12.15
C ASP A 74 -38.87 -40.14 11.72
N ALA A 75 -39.19 -39.79 10.47
CA ALA A 75 -40.49 -40.06 9.86
C ALA A 75 -40.38 -40.03 8.33
N SER A 76 -40.27 -41.22 7.76
CA SER A 76 -40.56 -41.57 6.36
C SER A 76 -41.89 -41.00 5.87
N GLY A 77 -41.88 -40.43 4.66
CA GLY A 77 -43.08 -39.95 3.96
C GLY A 77 -42.82 -39.77 2.47
N ASP A 78 -42.93 -40.87 1.73
CA ASP A 78 -43.03 -40.91 0.27
C ASP A 78 -44.40 -40.31 -0.12
N ALA A 79 -44.39 -39.16 -0.80
CA ALA A 79 -45.58 -38.54 -1.35
C ALA A 79 -45.24 -37.81 -2.65
N ASP A 80 -45.46 -38.51 -3.75
CA ASP A 80 -45.63 -37.98 -5.09
C ASP A 80 -46.75 -36.92 -5.12
N LEU A 81 -46.35 -35.66 -5.34
CA LEU A 81 -47.24 -34.54 -5.68
C LEU A 81 -46.60 -33.72 -6.81
N SER A 82 -46.56 -34.35 -7.98
CA SER A 82 -46.47 -33.65 -9.26
C SER A 82 -47.65 -32.66 -9.46
N ALA A 83 -47.38 -31.57 -10.17
CA ALA A 83 -48.34 -30.60 -10.71
C ALA A 83 -48.86 -29.44 -9.81
N ARG A 84 -47.95 -28.70 -9.17
CA ARG A 84 -48.12 -27.24 -8.99
C ARG A 84 -47.22 -26.50 -9.97
N PRO A 85 -47.66 -25.43 -10.66
CA PRO A 85 -46.76 -24.60 -11.44
C PRO A 85 -45.67 -24.08 -10.51
N GLY A 86 -44.44 -24.56 -10.71
CA GLY A 86 -43.30 -24.23 -9.87
C GLY A 86 -43.15 -22.72 -9.82
N ARG A 87 -43.36 -22.13 -8.64
CA ARG A 87 -43.08 -20.71 -8.42
C ARG A 87 -41.62 -20.49 -8.83
N ALA A 88 -41.39 -19.52 -9.73
CA ALA A 88 -40.04 -19.18 -10.14
C ALA A 88 -39.15 -19.02 -8.90
N PRO A 89 -37.93 -19.59 -8.90
CA PRO A 89 -37.05 -19.49 -7.74
C PRO A 89 -36.88 -18.01 -7.42
N ARG A 90 -37.21 -17.63 -6.19
CA ARG A 90 -37.04 -16.25 -5.71
C ARG A 90 -35.58 -15.88 -5.93
N SER A 91 -35.33 -14.72 -6.52
CA SER A 91 -33.97 -14.23 -6.74
C SER A 91 -33.22 -14.19 -5.41
N ASN A 92 -32.03 -14.79 -5.39
CA ASN A 92 -31.27 -14.92 -4.17
C ASN A 92 -30.84 -13.51 -3.71
N PRO A 93 -31.24 -13.05 -2.51
CA PRO A 93 -30.96 -11.68 -2.06
C PRO A 93 -29.46 -11.37 -1.98
N TYR A 94 -28.61 -12.40 -1.88
CA TYR A 94 -27.16 -12.26 -1.82
C TYR A 94 -26.52 -11.95 -3.18
N GLU A 95 -27.18 -12.22 -4.31
CA GLU A 95 -26.59 -11.95 -5.63
C GLU A 95 -26.31 -10.46 -5.86
N LYS A 96 -27.21 -9.58 -5.40
CA LYS A 96 -27.02 -8.13 -5.49
C LYS A 96 -25.79 -7.69 -4.69
N LEU A 97 -25.60 -8.26 -3.49
CA LEU A 97 -24.45 -7.96 -2.64
C LEU A 97 -23.13 -8.47 -3.24
N VAL A 98 -23.15 -9.63 -3.89
CA VAL A 98 -21.97 -10.17 -4.59
C VAL A 98 -21.58 -9.26 -5.76
N ARG A 99 -22.55 -8.83 -6.59
CA ARG A 99 -22.28 -7.91 -7.72
C ARG A 99 -21.66 -6.59 -7.26
N VAL A 100 -22.22 -5.94 -6.23
CA VAL A 100 -21.66 -4.69 -5.68
C VAL A 100 -20.23 -4.91 -5.17
N ARG A 101 -19.97 -6.03 -4.48
CA ARG A 101 -18.63 -6.36 -3.97
C ARG A 101 -17.61 -6.53 -5.10
N ASP A 102 -17.99 -7.21 -6.17
CA ASP A 102 -17.11 -7.49 -7.29
C ASP A 102 -16.87 -6.23 -8.14
N GLU A 103 -17.88 -5.36 -8.30
CA GLU A 103 -17.72 -4.04 -8.90
C GLU A 103 -16.73 -3.16 -8.12
N VAL A 104 -16.87 -3.09 -6.79
CA VAL A 104 -15.96 -2.32 -5.92
C VAL A 104 -14.54 -2.88 -6.00
N LYS A 105 -14.37 -4.21 -6.03
CA LYS A 105 -13.04 -4.81 -6.22
C LYS A 105 -12.44 -4.44 -7.57
N ARG A 106 -13.22 -4.51 -8.64
CA ARG A 106 -12.77 -4.18 -10.00
C ARG A 106 -12.31 -2.71 -10.07
N GLN A 107 -13.12 -1.78 -9.55
CA GLN A 107 -12.75 -0.36 -9.48
C GLN A 107 -11.45 -0.15 -8.71
N LYS A 108 -11.28 -0.83 -7.57
CA LYS A 108 -10.07 -0.73 -6.75
C LYS A 108 -8.83 -1.29 -7.44
N GLU A 109 -8.99 -2.35 -8.23
CA GLU A 109 -7.91 -2.94 -9.02
C GLU A 109 -7.51 -2.02 -10.19
N GLU A 110 -8.49 -1.45 -10.89
CA GLU A 110 -8.25 -0.46 -11.94
C GLU A 110 -7.53 0.79 -11.40
N GLU A 111 -7.95 1.30 -10.25
CA GLU A 111 -7.32 2.45 -9.60
C GLU A 111 -5.86 2.13 -9.21
N ARG A 112 -5.60 0.94 -8.66
CA ARG A 112 -4.24 0.48 -8.36
C ARG A 112 -3.39 0.38 -9.63
N ARG A 113 -3.95 -0.16 -10.72
CA ARG A 113 -3.24 -0.27 -11.99
C ARG A 113 -2.88 1.11 -12.55
N ARG A 114 -3.80 2.09 -12.50
CA ARG A 114 -3.53 3.48 -12.90
C ARG A 114 -2.43 4.12 -12.07
N LYS A 115 -2.51 4.01 -10.74
CA LYS A 115 -1.48 4.54 -9.83
C LYS A 115 -0.11 3.90 -10.08
N ASN A 116 -0.05 2.60 -10.31
CA ASN A 116 1.20 1.92 -10.61
C ASN A 116 1.83 2.41 -11.93
N LEU A 117 1.02 2.65 -12.96
CA LEU A 117 1.51 3.23 -14.23
C LEU A 117 2.05 4.65 -14.04
N GLU A 118 1.36 5.47 -13.25
CA GLU A 118 1.83 6.82 -12.92
C GLU A 118 3.18 6.79 -12.18
N ILE A 119 3.31 5.92 -11.17
CA ILE A 119 4.57 5.74 -10.42
C ILE A 119 5.70 5.32 -11.37
N GLN A 120 5.46 4.35 -12.25
CA GLN A 120 6.47 3.90 -13.21
C GLN A 120 6.91 5.03 -14.15
N GLN A 121 6.00 5.88 -14.60
CA GLN A 121 6.34 7.03 -15.45
C GLN A 121 7.18 8.06 -14.69
N VAL A 122 6.83 8.36 -13.43
CA VAL A 122 7.60 9.27 -12.58
C VAL A 122 9.00 8.72 -12.30
N GLU A 123 9.12 7.43 -11.99
CA GLU A 123 10.40 6.77 -11.77
C GLU A 123 11.28 6.80 -13.02
N LYS A 124 10.69 6.53 -14.20
CA LYS A 124 11.40 6.63 -15.48
C LYS A 124 11.93 8.04 -15.72
N ARG A 125 11.07 9.06 -15.61
CA ARG A 125 11.48 10.47 -15.75
C ARG A 125 12.60 10.85 -14.78
N ARG A 126 12.51 10.39 -13.53
CA ARG A 126 13.55 10.64 -12.51
C ARG A 126 14.86 9.95 -12.88
N SER A 127 14.80 8.71 -13.37
CA SER A 127 15.97 7.96 -13.84
C SER A 127 16.64 8.67 -15.01
N ASP A 128 15.86 9.08 -16.02
CA ASP A 128 16.35 9.78 -17.20
C ASP A 128 17.03 11.11 -16.82
N TYR A 129 16.39 11.89 -15.96
CA TYR A 129 16.96 13.14 -15.42
C TYR A 129 18.28 12.91 -14.67
N MET A 130 18.36 11.86 -13.85
CA MET A 130 19.58 11.53 -13.11
C MET A 130 20.70 11.07 -14.04
N HIS A 131 20.37 10.36 -15.11
CA HIS A 131 21.30 9.95 -16.15
C HIS A 131 21.87 11.17 -16.87
N GLU A 132 21.01 12.05 -17.38
CA GLU A 132 21.38 13.29 -18.05
C GLU A 132 22.30 14.16 -17.17
N ARG A 133 21.91 14.38 -15.90
CA ARG A 133 22.72 15.12 -14.93
C ARG A 133 24.11 14.51 -14.73
N LYS A 134 24.23 13.17 -14.76
CA LYS A 134 25.52 12.48 -14.63
C LYS A 134 26.38 12.68 -15.88
N GLU A 135 25.78 12.67 -17.07
CA GLU A 135 26.48 12.94 -18.32
C GLU A 135 26.96 14.38 -18.41
N GLU A 136 26.12 15.34 -18.03
CA GLU A 136 26.50 16.75 -17.91
C GLU A 136 27.69 16.91 -16.97
N ARG A 137 27.61 16.31 -15.77
CA ARG A 137 28.72 16.35 -14.80
C ARG A 137 30.00 15.74 -15.38
N LYS A 138 29.89 14.64 -16.15
CA LYS A 138 31.03 14.03 -16.84
C LYS A 138 31.63 14.99 -17.87
N LYS A 139 30.81 15.72 -18.62
CA LYS A 139 31.26 16.75 -19.58
C LYS A 139 31.96 17.92 -18.88
N TYR A 140 31.41 18.43 -17.78
CA TYR A 140 32.03 19.53 -17.02
C TYR A 140 33.32 19.13 -16.31
N ASN A 141 33.42 17.88 -15.86
CA ASN A 141 34.61 17.34 -15.21
C ASN A 141 35.64 16.77 -16.19
N ALA A 142 35.37 16.82 -17.50
CA ALA A 142 36.29 16.34 -18.52
C ALA A 142 37.61 17.10 -18.43
N ARG A 143 38.72 16.36 -18.57
CA ARG A 143 40.08 16.87 -18.54
C ARG A 143 40.81 16.49 -19.82
N THR A 144 41.76 17.33 -20.23
CA THR A 144 42.66 17.05 -21.35
C THR A 144 43.63 15.91 -20.99
N LYS A 145 44.40 15.40 -21.97
CA LYS A 145 45.43 14.37 -21.73
C LYS A 145 46.48 14.81 -20.68
N ARG A 146 46.66 16.13 -20.51
CA ARG A 146 47.57 16.74 -19.52
C ARG A 146 46.89 17.03 -18.17
N GLY A 147 45.63 16.61 -17.99
CA GLY A 147 44.88 16.78 -16.74
C GLY A 147 44.22 18.15 -16.54
N GLN A 148 44.35 19.08 -17.50
CA GLN A 148 43.74 20.41 -17.41
C GLN A 148 42.22 20.33 -17.66
N PRO A 149 41.39 21.12 -16.97
CA PRO A 149 39.95 21.12 -17.20
C PRO A 149 39.62 21.62 -18.62
N VAL A 150 38.64 20.99 -19.28
CA VAL A 150 38.16 21.43 -20.59
C VAL A 150 37.18 22.60 -20.41
N LEU A 151 37.69 23.83 -20.54
CA LEU A 151 36.93 25.06 -20.26
C LEU A 151 35.83 25.35 -21.29
N SER A 152 35.91 24.83 -22.52
CA SER A 152 34.90 25.07 -23.56
C SER A 152 33.49 24.67 -23.11
N ASN A 153 33.38 23.57 -22.36
CA ASN A 153 32.11 23.08 -21.83
C ASN A 153 31.54 24.00 -20.74
N GLN A 154 32.42 24.62 -19.93
CA GLN A 154 32.04 25.54 -18.85
C GLN A 154 31.63 26.90 -19.40
N ILE A 155 32.39 27.43 -20.38
CA ILE A 155 32.15 28.72 -21.02
C ILE A 155 30.78 28.74 -21.71
N GLY A 156 30.42 27.68 -22.46
CA GLY A 156 29.11 27.61 -23.11
C GLY A 156 27.94 27.74 -22.12
N SER A 157 28.02 27.04 -20.99
CA SER A 157 27.00 27.11 -19.94
C SER A 157 26.90 28.49 -19.27
N LEU A 158 28.03 29.19 -19.16
CA LEU A 158 28.10 30.52 -18.58
C LEU A 158 27.44 31.54 -19.51
N LEU A 159 27.75 31.46 -20.81
CA LEU A 159 27.19 32.31 -21.85
C LEU A 159 25.68 32.12 -21.98
N GLU A 160 25.17 30.88 -21.90
CA GLU A 160 23.72 30.63 -21.89
C GLU A 160 23.02 31.29 -20.69
N LYS A 161 23.64 31.24 -19.50
CA LYS A 161 23.09 31.89 -18.31
C LYS A 161 23.06 33.40 -18.44
N ILE A 162 24.14 33.99 -18.97
CA ILE A 162 24.21 35.44 -19.22
C ILE A 162 23.17 35.88 -20.27
N LYS A 163 22.91 35.06 -21.29
CA LYS A 163 21.90 35.36 -22.32
C LYS A 163 20.46 35.23 -21.82
N ARG A 164 20.20 34.39 -20.82
CA ARG A 164 18.85 34.15 -20.26
C ARG A 164 18.52 35.07 -19.08
N GLY A 165 19.52 35.62 -18.40
CA GLY A 165 19.36 36.66 -17.38
C GLY A 165 19.13 38.02 -18.01
#